data_AF-A0AAE0RIF7-F1
#
_entry.id   AF-A0AAE0RIF7-F1
#
_cell.length_a   1.000
_cell.length_b   1.000
_cell.length_c   1.000
_cell.angle_alpha   90.00
_cell.angle_beta   90.00
_cell.angle_gamma   90.00
#
_symmetry.space_group_name_H-M   'P 1'
#
loop_
_entity.id
_entity.type
_entity.pdbx_description
1 polymer ?
#
loop_
_entity_poly.entity_id
_entity_poly.type
_entity_poly.pdbx_seq_one_letter_code
_entity_poly.pdbx_strand_id
1 'polypeptide(L)'
;MQQLTTWCKDNNLSLNFNKTKEMGVDFRRAQSGHSPLFIDRSSVEIVKSTKLLGVHLAENFTWSLNTSSIGKKAQVTIKSILSSGITAWFGNCTISDRKT
;
A
#
# COMPACT_ATOMS: atom_id res chain seq x y z
N MET A 1 6.61 17.10 -20.55
CA MET A 1 7.35 15.91 -20.08
C MET A 1 8.86 16.06 -20.06
N GLN A 2 9.48 16.73 -21.04
CA GLN A 2 10.91 17.09 -20.95
C GLN A 2 11.26 17.84 -19.66
N GLN A 3 10.34 18.68 -19.14
CA GLN A 3 10.54 19.43 -17.90
C GLN A 3 10.90 18.57 -16.68
N LEU A 4 10.25 17.41 -16.46
CA LEU A 4 10.55 16.57 -15.29
C LEU A 4 11.95 15.96 -15.40
N THR A 5 12.27 15.36 -16.54
CA THR A 5 13.57 14.72 -16.77
C THR A 5 14.71 15.76 -16.76
N THR A 6 14.49 16.94 -17.35
CA THR A 6 15.46 18.04 -17.30
C THR A 6 15.66 18.50 -15.86
N TRP A 7 14.58 18.78 -15.12
CA TRP A 7 14.68 19.20 -13.72
C TRP A 7 15.41 18.17 -12.86
N CYS A 8 15.13 16.87 -13.03
CA CYS A 8 15.86 15.83 -12.32
C CYS A 8 17.37 15.91 -12.61
N LYS A 9 17.78 16.03 -13.88
CA LYS A 9 19.19 16.16 -14.26
C LYS A 9 19.83 17.41 -13.66
N ASP A 10 19.15 18.54 -13.74
CA ASP A 10 19.61 19.83 -13.19
C ASP A 10 19.78 19.79 -11.67
N ASN A 11 19.08 18.87 -10.99
CA ASN A 11 19.14 18.65 -9.54
C ASN A 11 19.92 17.39 -9.15
N ASN A 12 20.74 16.84 -10.05
CA ASN A 12 21.56 15.64 -9.80
C ASN A 12 20.73 14.39 -9.38
N LEU A 13 19.48 14.32 -9.80
CA LEU A 13 18.57 13.20 -9.58
C LEU A 13 18.53 12.28 -10.81
N SER A 14 18.50 10.98 -10.56
CA SER A 14 18.30 9.95 -11.58
C SER A 14 16.94 9.29 -11.39
N LEU A 15 16.14 9.24 -12.46
CA LEU A 15 14.84 8.58 -12.45
C LEU A 15 15.01 7.08 -12.66
N ASN A 16 14.44 6.27 -11.75
CA ASN A 16 14.42 4.82 -11.91
C ASN A 16 13.16 4.39 -12.66
N PHE A 17 13.25 4.33 -13.99
CA PHE A 17 12.13 3.94 -14.86
C PHE A 17 11.43 2.65 -14.40
N ASN A 18 12.19 1.61 -14.06
CA ASN A 18 11.65 0.31 -13.69
C ASN A 18 10.79 0.35 -12.41
N LYS A 19 11.08 1.29 -11.51
CA LYS A 19 10.35 1.47 -10.24
C LYS A 19 9.30 2.58 -10.31
N THR A 20 9.39 3.50 -11.27
CA THR A 20 8.41 4.56 -11.44
C THR A 20 7.12 3.99 -11.99
N LYS A 21 6.01 4.35 -11.35
CA LYS A 21 4.65 4.08 -11.81
C LYS A 21 3.91 5.40 -11.90
N GLU A 22 3.08 5.54 -12.91
CA GLU A 22 2.19 6.68 -13.06
C GLU A 22 0.84 6.33 -12.41
N MET A 23 0.33 7.21 -11.57
CA MET A 23 -1.01 7.08 -11.02
C MET A 23 -1.81 8.30 -11.46
N GLY A 24 -2.68 8.11 -12.44
CA GLY A 24 -3.56 9.15 -12.94
C GLY A 24 -4.73 9.38 -12.01
N VAL A 25 -5.05 10.64 -11.75
CA VAL A 25 -6.30 11.00 -11.07
C VAL A 25 -7.07 11.97 -11.95
N ASP A 26 -8.29 11.57 -12.31
CA ASP A 26 -9.21 12.35 -13.12
C ASP A 26 -10.57 12.52 -12.45
N PHE A 27 -10.93 13.76 -12.16
CA PHE A 27 -12.22 14.12 -11.56
C PHE A 27 -13.30 14.45 -12.61
N ARG A 28 -12.96 14.40 -13.91
CA ARG A 28 -13.92 14.67 -14.98
C ARG A 28 -14.98 13.57 -15.02
N ARG A 29 -16.25 13.96 -15.20
CA ARG A 29 -17.39 13.02 -15.31
C ARG A 29 -17.28 12.11 -16.53
N ALA A 30 -16.70 12.61 -17.62
CA ALA A 30 -16.31 11.83 -18.78
C ALA A 30 -14.80 11.64 -18.74
N GLN A 31 -14.37 10.44 -18.34
CA GLN A 31 -12.96 10.09 -18.35
C GLN A 31 -12.51 9.91 -19.79
N SER A 32 -11.55 10.72 -20.24
CA SER A 32 -10.81 10.45 -21.47
C SER A 32 -9.67 9.51 -21.12
N GLY A 33 -9.34 8.55 -21.99
CA GLY A 33 -8.15 7.72 -21.80
C GLY A 33 -6.90 8.57 -21.53
N HIS A 34 -6.14 8.20 -20.50
CA HIS A 34 -4.88 8.85 -20.18
C HIS A 34 -3.80 8.41 -21.15
N SER A 35 -3.14 9.37 -21.80
CA SER A 35 -1.94 9.08 -22.58
C SER A 35 -0.80 8.71 -21.62
N PRO A 36 -0.15 7.56 -21.78
CA PRO A 36 0.92 7.13 -20.89
C PRO A 36 2.09 8.13 -20.83
N LEU A 37 2.68 8.28 -19.65
CA LEU A 37 3.89 9.04 -19.44
C LEU A 37 5.09 8.34 -20.10
N PHE A 38 5.90 9.07 -20.88
CA PHE A 38 7.14 8.54 -21.45
C PHE A 38 8.38 9.11 -20.75
N ILE A 39 9.22 8.23 -20.20
CA ILE A 39 10.54 8.58 -19.65
C ILE A 39 11.59 7.86 -20.50
N ASP A 40 12.56 8.62 -21.04
CA ASP A 40 13.63 8.09 -21.90
C ASP A 40 13.13 7.16 -23.03
N ARG A 41 12.00 7.53 -23.65
CA ARG A 41 11.29 6.80 -24.73
C ARG A 41 10.60 5.50 -24.30
N SER A 42 10.57 5.18 -23.01
CA SER A 42 9.83 4.05 -22.46
C SER A 42 8.54 4.52 -21.79
N SER A 43 7.43 3.81 -22.05
CA SER A 43 6.14 4.10 -21.42
C SER A 43 6.16 3.66 -19.97
N VAL A 44 5.87 4.57 -19.05
CA VAL A 44 5.68 4.27 -17.64
C VAL A 44 4.37 3.50 -17.48
N GLU A 45 4.39 2.51 -16.59
CA GLU A 45 3.19 1.74 -16.25
C GLU A 45 2.19 2.61 -15.47
N ILE A 46 0.95 2.64 -15.93
CA ILE A 46 -0.17 3.29 -15.25
C ILE A 46 -0.76 2.31 -14.23
N VAL A 47 -0.87 2.72 -12.97
CA VAL A 47 -1.40 1.91 -11.87
C VAL A 47 -2.65 2.54 -11.29
N LYS A 48 -3.61 1.69 -10.91
CA LYS A 48 -4.87 2.10 -10.27
C LYS A 48 -4.75 2.31 -8.77
N SER A 49 -3.71 1.77 -8.15
CA SER A 49 -3.42 1.95 -6.74
C SER A 49 -1.95 1.73 -6.46
N THR A 50 -1.45 2.39 -5.42
CA THR A 50 -0.07 2.23 -4.95
C THR A 50 -0.01 2.40 -3.43
N LYS A 51 1.04 1.87 -2.81
CA LYS A 51 1.29 2.06 -1.39
C LYS A 51 2.39 3.10 -1.21
N LEU A 52 2.04 4.24 -0.61
CA LEU A 52 2.96 5.31 -0.28
C LEU A 52 3.04 5.47 1.24
N LEU A 53 4.24 5.31 1.81
CA LEU A 53 4.50 5.47 3.24
C LEU A 53 3.55 4.67 4.16
N GLY A 54 3.11 3.49 3.72
CA GLY A 54 2.18 2.66 4.50
C GLY A 54 0.71 2.80 4.11
N VAL A 55 0.33 3.85 3.39
CA VAL A 55 -1.05 4.16 2.99
C VAL A 55 -1.32 3.65 1.58
N HIS A 56 -2.45 2.95 1.40
CA HIS A 56 -2.91 2.56 0.08
C HIS A 56 -3.68 3.72 -0.57
N LEU A 57 -3.14 4.27 -1.64
CA LEU A 57 -3.76 5.29 -2.48
C LEU A 57 -4.40 4.61 -3.69
N ALA A 58 -5.62 5.01 -4.05
CA ALA A 58 -6.35 4.49 -5.20
C ALA A 58 -6.73 5.64 -6.16
N GLU A 59 -6.79 5.36 -7.47
CA GLU A 59 -7.01 6.35 -8.54
C GLU A 59 -8.33 7.11 -8.37
N ASN A 60 -9.31 6.41 -7.78
CA ASN A 60 -10.63 6.93 -7.49
C ASN A 60 -10.72 7.64 -6.12
N PHE A 61 -9.58 7.83 -5.43
CA PHE A 61 -9.47 8.37 -4.07
C PHE A 61 -10.38 7.71 -3.03
N THR A 62 -10.85 6.49 -3.28
CA THR A 62 -11.58 5.73 -2.27
C THR A 62 -10.62 5.20 -1.21
N TRP A 63 -11.06 5.26 0.05
CA TRP A 63 -10.29 4.73 1.19
C TRP A 63 -10.42 3.22 1.37
N SER A 64 -11.23 2.55 0.54
CA SER A 64 -11.65 1.15 0.69
C SER A 64 -10.49 0.17 0.82
N LEU A 65 -9.46 0.31 -0.02
CA LEU A 65 -8.26 -0.52 0.02
C LEU A 65 -7.48 -0.33 1.31
N ASN A 66 -7.29 0.93 1.73
CA ASN A 66 -6.58 1.27 2.94
C ASN A 66 -7.32 0.81 4.20
N THR A 67 -8.62 1.11 4.31
CA THR A 67 -9.44 0.73 5.46
C THR A 67 -9.59 -0.78 5.58
N SER A 68 -9.76 -1.49 4.46
CA SER A 68 -9.79 -2.96 4.46
C SER A 68 -8.46 -3.56 4.91
N SER A 69 -7.34 -3.02 4.45
CA SER A 69 -5.99 -3.46 4.84
C SER A 69 -5.74 -3.27 6.34
N ILE A 70 -6.09 -2.09 6.87
CA ILE A 70 -5.97 -1.78 8.30
C ILE A 70 -6.91 -2.67 9.13
N GLY A 71 -8.16 -2.82 8.70
CA GLY A 71 -9.16 -3.65 9.39
C GLY A 71 -8.74 -5.11 9.49
N LYS A 72 -8.23 -5.69 8.40
CA LYS A 72 -7.68 -7.05 8.39
C LYS A 72 -6.48 -7.18 9.33
N LYS A 73 -5.56 -6.21 9.32
CA LYS A 73 -4.39 -6.21 10.21
C LYS A 73 -4.84 -6.18 11.68
N ALA A 74 -5.77 -5.29 12.03
CA ALA A 74 -6.33 -5.22 13.38
C ALA A 74 -6.99 -6.53 13.80
N GLN A 75 -7.81 -7.12 12.93
CA GLN A 75 -8.45 -8.42 13.18
C GLN A 75 -7.41 -9.52 13.46
N VAL A 76 -6.34 -9.60 12.65
CA VAL A 76 -5.26 -10.58 12.85
C VAL A 76 -4.55 -10.35 14.18
N THR A 77 -4.21 -9.10 14.52
CA THR A 77 -3.58 -8.76 15.79
C THR A 77 -4.44 -9.16 16.98
N ILE A 78 -5.74 -8.84 16.96
CA ILE A 78 -6.68 -9.21 18.03
C ILE A 78 -6.77 -10.73 18.17
N LYS A 79 -6.93 -11.46 17.07
CA LYS A 79 -6.97 -12.93 17.07
C LYS A 79 -5.70 -13.54 17.68
N SER A 80 -4.54 -13.00 17.34
CA SER A 80 -3.27 -13.47 17.91
C SER A 80 -3.20 -13.26 19.42
N ILE A 81 -3.59 -12.09 19.91
CA ILE A 81 -3.58 -11.77 21.35
C ILE A 81 -4.53 -12.71 22.10
N LEU A 82 -5.75 -12.91 21.59
CA LEU A 82 -6.73 -13.81 22.20
C LEU A 82 -6.21 -15.25 22.23
N SER A 83 -5.61 -15.73 21.13
CA SER A 83 -5.02 -17.06 21.08
C SER A 83 -3.92 -17.23 22.12
N SER A 84 -3.01 -16.26 22.24
CA SER A 84 -1.95 -16.31 23.25
C SER A 84 -2.50 -16.32 24.68
N GLY A 85 -3.53 -15.51 24.96
CA GLY A 85 -4.20 -15.49 26.27
C GLY A 85 -4.83 -16.83 26.63
N ILE A 86 -5.53 -17.45 25.66
CA ILE A 86 -6.11 -18.79 25.83
C ILE A 86 -5.04 -19.83 26.12
N THR A 87 -3.93 -19.84 25.37
CA THR A 87 -2.82 -20.78 25.60
C THR A 87 -2.21 -20.63 26.99
N ALA A 88 -2.01 -19.39 27.46
CA ALA A 88 -1.48 -19.12 28.80
C ALA A 88 -2.45 -19.60 29.91
N TRP A 89 -3.76 -19.37 29.73
CA TRP A 89 -4.78 -19.82 30.67
C TRP A 89 -4.80 -21.34 30.79
N PHE A 90 -4.84 -22.06 29.66
CA PHE A 90 -4.78 -23.53 29.66
C PHE A 90 -3.51 -24.06 30.33
N GLY A 91 -2.34 -23.45 30.04
CA GLY A 91 -1.09 -23.82 30.70
C GLY A 91 -1.19 -23.74 32.22
N ASN A 92 -1.74 -22.65 32.75
CA ASN A 92 -1.93 -22.48 34.20
C ASN A 92 -2.93 -23.47 34.81
N CYS A 93 -4.05 -23.75 34.13
CA CYS A 93 -5.01 -24.77 34.58
C CYS A 93 -4.34 -26.13 34.73
N THR A 94 -3.58 -26.58 33.71
CA THR A 94 -2.88 -27.87 33.76
C THR A 94 -1.82 -27.95 34.88
N ILE A 95 -1.19 -26.83 35.23
CA ILE A 95 -0.25 -26.76 36.36
C ILE A 95 -1.00 -26.84 37.69
N SER A 96 -2.18 -26.22 37.78
CA SER A 96 -3.02 -26.29 38.98
C SER A 96 -3.51 -27.72 39.23
N ASP A 97 -4.00 -28.41 38.20
CA ASP A 97 -4.51 -29.78 38.33
C ASP A 97 -3.43 -30.76 38.83
N ARG A 98 -2.17 -30.57 38.45
CA ARG A 98 -1.02 -31.40 38.91
C ARG A 98 -0.62 -31.17 40.37
N LYS A 99 -1.11 -30.11 41.01
CA LYS A 99 -0.80 -29.78 42.42
C LYS A 99 -1.88 -30.26 43.39
N THR A 100 -2.99 -30.78 42.88
CA THR A 100 -4.07 -31.47 43.61
C THR A 100 -3.81 -32.97 43.65
#